data_AF-A0A7V9VEK2-F1
#
_entry.id   AF-A0A7V9VEK2-F1
#
_cell.length_a   1.000
_cell.length_b   1.000
_cell.length_c   1.000
_cell.angle_alpha   90.00
_cell.angle_beta   90.00
_cell.angle_gamma   90.00
#
_symmetry.space_group_name_H-M   'P 1'
#
loop_
_entity.id
_entity.type
_entity.pdbx_description
1 polymer ?
#
loop_
_entity_poly.entity_id
_entity_poly.type
_entity_poly.pdbx_seq_one_letter_code
_entity_poly.pdbx_strand_id
1 'polypeptide(L)'
;MSRPTNDDLALEPVIPAGGKRLALDFPGLEIGVAEYAEGPTGCTVIHVPDGATLAVDVRGGSPAWVGDYGWTHAVCLAGGSIHGLEAVAGVTAELFARRDHATGWDQLGLASGAIIYDYRPRDNAIYPDKALGRAALRAAAPESFPLGPRGAGISATVGKGSPIASHEPSGQGAATLTEGPLRIAFFTVVNAVGAVVDRSGRVVRGYLDPATGDRLSAAAALRAEGTAPPPPGNTTISVLAVNQAMERFDLVQLGRQVHTSMARAIHPFHAPTDGDVLFTLTTGDLAADAPGALLTMVLGVLAADLAWDAVLSAVAY
;
A
#
# COMPACT_ATOMS: atom_id res chain seq x y z
N MET A 1 1.69 1.52 -32.88
CA MET A 1 2.73 0.54 -32.46
C MET A 1 2.20 -0.16 -31.22
N SER A 2 2.49 -1.45 -31.01
CA SER A 2 2.14 -2.13 -29.76
C SER A 2 2.89 -1.47 -28.59
N ARG A 3 2.22 -1.38 -27.43
CA ARG A 3 2.86 -0.91 -26.20
C ARG A 3 3.92 -1.93 -25.76
N PRO A 4 5.16 -1.53 -25.39
CA PRO A 4 6.16 -2.45 -24.86
C PRO A 4 5.64 -3.24 -23.66
N THR A 5 6.02 -4.50 -23.55
CA THR A 5 5.61 -5.43 -22.49
C THR A 5 6.83 -6.09 -21.82
N ASN A 6 6.62 -6.87 -20.76
CA ASN A 6 7.67 -7.69 -20.16
C ASN A 6 8.31 -8.67 -21.15
N ASP A 7 7.57 -9.11 -22.19
CA ASP A 7 8.07 -10.06 -23.20
C ASP A 7 8.95 -9.40 -24.26
N ASP A 8 8.86 -8.07 -24.41
CA ASP A 8 9.58 -7.32 -25.44
C ASP A 8 10.97 -6.85 -24.97
N LEU A 9 11.21 -6.82 -23.66
CA LEU A 9 12.38 -6.19 -23.05
C LEU A 9 13.09 -7.14 -22.07
N ALA A 10 14.41 -7.01 -21.97
CA ALA A 10 15.18 -7.64 -20.90
C ALA A 10 15.11 -6.76 -19.65
N LEU A 11 14.09 -6.98 -18.81
CA LEU A 11 13.85 -6.15 -17.62
C LEU A 11 14.81 -6.49 -16.49
N GLU A 12 15.48 -5.48 -15.94
CA GLU A 12 16.37 -5.63 -14.78
C GLU A 12 15.76 -5.00 -13.51
N PRO A 13 15.54 -5.78 -12.44
CA PRO A 13 15.08 -5.22 -11.17
C PRO A 13 16.05 -4.19 -10.60
N VAL A 14 15.56 -2.97 -10.38
CA VAL A 14 16.30 -1.89 -9.72
C VAL A 14 15.86 -1.77 -8.27
N ILE A 15 16.82 -1.78 -7.35
CA ILE A 15 16.57 -1.41 -5.95
C ILE A 15 16.79 0.10 -5.83
N PRO A 16 15.73 0.90 -5.62
CA PRO A 16 15.85 2.35 -5.69
C PRO A 16 16.74 2.88 -4.57
N ALA A 17 17.81 3.57 -4.96
CA ALA A 17 18.70 4.29 -4.05
C ALA A 17 18.24 5.75 -3.86
N GLY A 18 18.47 6.30 -2.66
CA GLY A 18 18.15 7.69 -2.34
C GLY A 18 16.65 8.00 -2.26
N GLY A 19 16.31 9.30 -2.33
CA GLY A 19 14.95 9.81 -2.08
C GLY A 19 14.64 9.98 -0.59
N LYS A 20 13.45 10.53 -0.30
CA LYS A 20 12.97 10.71 1.08
C LYS A 20 12.58 9.35 1.66
N ARG A 21 13.00 9.07 2.88
CA ARG A 21 12.73 7.81 3.58
C ARG A 21 12.27 8.08 5.01
N LEU A 22 11.39 7.24 5.52
CA LEU A 22 11.01 7.19 6.92
C LEU A 22 11.85 6.11 7.60
N ALA A 23 12.62 6.47 8.63
CA ALA A 23 13.31 5.49 9.46
C ALA A 23 12.29 4.65 10.25
N LEU A 24 12.53 3.34 10.37
CA LEU A 24 11.66 2.44 11.10
C LEU A 24 12.31 2.03 12.42
N ASP A 25 11.58 2.24 13.51
CA ASP A 25 11.82 1.59 14.80
C ASP A 25 10.72 0.56 14.99
N PHE A 26 10.84 -0.60 14.33
CA PHE A 26 9.92 -1.73 14.49
C PHE A 26 10.71 -3.04 14.33
N PRO A 27 11.23 -3.61 15.44
CA PRO A 27 11.91 -4.90 15.39
C PRO A 27 11.04 -6.00 14.78
N GLY A 28 11.63 -6.87 13.95
CA GLY A 28 10.89 -7.94 13.26
C GLY A 28 10.18 -7.51 11.97
N LEU A 29 10.27 -6.24 11.58
CA LEU A 29 9.71 -5.73 10.33
C LEU A 29 10.82 -5.32 9.36
N GLU A 30 10.77 -5.82 8.14
CA GLU A 30 11.72 -5.50 7.06
C GLU A 30 10.96 -4.97 5.84
N ILE A 31 11.52 -3.96 5.17
CA ILE A 31 10.93 -3.36 3.97
C ILE A 31 11.82 -3.58 2.77
N GLY A 32 11.27 -4.18 1.73
CA GLY A 32 11.92 -4.40 0.44
C GLY A 32 11.19 -3.66 -0.68
N VAL A 33 11.93 -3.06 -1.61
CA VAL A 33 11.36 -2.38 -2.78
C VAL A 33 12.15 -2.73 -4.01
N ALA A 34 11.47 -3.02 -5.12
CA ALA A 34 12.09 -3.17 -6.43
C ALA A 34 11.21 -2.53 -7.52
N GLU A 35 11.86 -2.01 -8.55
CA GLU A 35 11.25 -1.24 -9.63
C GLU A 35 11.79 -1.71 -10.99
N TYR A 36 10.95 -1.65 -12.02
CA TYR A 36 11.39 -1.65 -13.41
C TYR A 36 11.33 -0.22 -13.92
N ALA A 37 12.46 0.34 -14.33
CA ALA A 37 12.55 1.72 -14.82
C ALA A 37 11.84 1.90 -16.16
N GLU A 38 11.74 0.83 -16.95
CA GLU A 38 11.10 0.75 -18.25
C GLU A 38 9.58 0.98 -18.16
N GLY A 39 8.97 0.68 -17.01
CA GLY A 39 7.54 0.91 -16.74
C GLY A 39 7.20 2.41 -16.69
N PRO A 40 7.77 3.21 -15.79
CA PRO A 40 8.20 2.83 -14.45
C PRO A 40 7.06 2.16 -13.66
N THR A 41 7.32 1.00 -13.07
CA THR A 41 6.38 0.30 -12.16
C THR A 41 7.18 -0.47 -11.12
N GLY A 42 6.56 -0.92 -10.03
CA GLY A 42 7.29 -1.55 -8.95
C GLY A 42 6.43 -2.33 -7.95
N CYS A 43 7.12 -2.94 -6.99
CA CYS A 43 6.49 -3.58 -5.84
C CYS A 43 7.23 -3.24 -4.54
N THR A 44 6.46 -3.26 -3.45
CA THR A 44 6.89 -2.97 -2.09
C THR A 44 6.48 -4.13 -1.20
N VAL A 45 7.44 -4.73 -0.51
CA VAL A 45 7.27 -5.90 0.33
C VAL A 45 7.47 -5.50 1.78
N ILE A 46 6.47 -5.77 2.59
CA ILE A 46 6.52 -5.70 4.05
C ILE A 46 6.76 -7.14 4.53
N HIS A 47 7.98 -7.44 4.97
CA HIS A 47 8.42 -8.78 5.37
C HIS A 47 8.49 -8.88 6.90
N VAL A 48 7.92 -9.96 7.44
CA VAL A 48 7.94 -10.32 8.86
C VAL A 48 8.54 -11.73 8.95
N PRO A 49 9.87 -11.87 9.20
CA PRO A 49 10.57 -13.15 9.08
C PRO A 49 9.93 -14.29 9.90
N ASP A 50 9.52 -13.98 11.13
CA ASP A 50 8.89 -14.92 12.06
C ASP A 50 7.39 -15.13 11.80
N GLY A 51 6.83 -14.35 10.87
CA GLY A 51 5.40 -14.33 10.57
C GLY A 51 4.59 -13.47 11.54
N ALA A 52 3.35 -13.19 11.14
CA ALA A 52 2.41 -12.37 11.89
C ALA A 52 0.98 -12.85 11.68
N THR A 53 0.14 -12.69 12.72
CA THR A 53 -1.31 -12.85 12.57
C THR A 53 -1.83 -11.77 11.63
N LEU A 54 -2.70 -12.17 10.70
CA LEU A 54 -3.22 -11.31 9.64
C LEU A 54 -4.75 -11.20 9.68
N ALA A 55 -5.24 -9.98 9.49
CA ALA A 55 -6.61 -9.67 9.09
C ALA A 55 -6.61 -8.84 7.80
N VAL A 56 -7.60 -9.04 6.93
CA VAL A 56 -7.74 -8.29 5.67
C VAL A 56 -9.13 -7.64 5.63
N ASP A 57 -9.18 -6.33 5.37
CA ASP A 57 -10.43 -5.62 5.08
C ASP A 57 -10.41 -5.13 3.63
N VAL A 58 -11.31 -5.68 2.81
CA VAL A 58 -11.42 -5.41 1.38
C VAL A 58 -12.68 -4.61 1.12
N ARG A 59 -12.53 -3.48 0.42
CA ARG A 59 -13.59 -2.50 0.17
C ARG A 59 -13.50 -1.95 -1.26
N GLY A 60 -14.45 -1.08 -1.59
CA GLY A 60 -14.62 -0.59 -2.96
C GLY A 60 -15.24 -1.64 -3.88
N GLY A 61 -15.34 -1.33 -5.17
CA GLY A 61 -15.99 -2.19 -6.17
C GLY A 61 -15.05 -2.81 -7.21
N SER A 62 -13.74 -2.60 -7.12
CA SER A 62 -12.74 -3.18 -8.03
C SER A 62 -11.47 -3.73 -7.35
N PRO A 63 -11.55 -4.42 -6.20
CA PRO A 63 -10.37 -4.95 -5.51
C PRO A 63 -9.75 -6.15 -6.24
N ALA A 64 -8.43 -6.29 -6.11
CA ALA A 64 -7.71 -7.51 -6.47
C ALA A 64 -6.59 -7.76 -5.45
N TRP A 65 -6.65 -8.92 -4.80
CA TRP A 65 -5.73 -9.33 -3.75
C TRP A 65 -5.59 -10.86 -3.73
N VAL A 66 -4.55 -11.33 -3.06
CA VAL A 66 -4.29 -12.74 -2.76
C VAL A 66 -3.88 -12.88 -1.31
N GLY A 67 -4.18 -14.03 -0.71
CA GLY A 67 -3.71 -14.42 0.62
C GLY A 67 -4.44 -13.78 1.79
N ASP A 68 -5.62 -14.31 2.12
CA ASP A 68 -6.30 -14.09 3.42
C ASP A 68 -6.22 -15.38 4.26
N TYR A 69 -5.02 -15.69 4.73
CA TYR A 69 -4.73 -16.96 5.41
C TYR A 69 -4.86 -16.88 6.95
N GLY A 70 -5.15 -15.70 7.51
CA GLY A 70 -5.08 -15.45 8.95
C GLY A 70 -3.66 -15.35 9.52
N TRP A 71 -2.64 -15.66 8.71
CA TRP A 71 -1.22 -15.57 9.03
C TRP A 71 -0.43 -15.17 7.77
N THR A 72 0.68 -14.46 7.91
CA THR A 72 1.58 -14.16 6.78
C THR A 72 3.02 -13.94 7.21
N HIS A 73 3.97 -14.16 6.31
CA HIS A 73 5.38 -13.77 6.47
C HIS A 73 5.73 -12.57 5.59
N ALA A 74 4.89 -12.22 4.61
CA ALA A 74 5.10 -11.05 3.78
C ALA A 74 3.79 -10.50 3.23
N VAL A 75 3.69 -9.18 3.12
CA VAL A 75 2.66 -8.51 2.33
C VAL A 75 3.34 -7.79 1.16
N CYS A 76 2.94 -8.13 -0.07
CA CYS A 76 3.45 -7.55 -1.30
C CYS A 76 2.41 -6.60 -1.91
N LEU A 77 2.73 -5.32 -1.97
CA LEU A 77 1.98 -4.29 -2.67
C LEU A 77 2.63 -4.10 -4.04
N ALA A 78 1.85 -4.01 -5.13
CA ALA A 78 2.44 -3.86 -6.47
C ALA A 78 1.61 -2.98 -7.41
N GLY A 79 2.27 -2.41 -8.42
CA GLY A 79 1.62 -1.87 -9.61
C GLY A 79 1.13 -2.97 -10.55
N GLY A 80 0.91 -2.64 -11.83
CA GLY A 80 0.66 -3.62 -12.88
C GLY A 80 -0.76 -4.20 -12.94
N SER A 81 -1.69 -3.69 -12.12
CA SER A 81 -3.05 -4.22 -11.98
C SER A 81 -3.05 -5.74 -11.74
N ILE A 82 -4.03 -6.47 -12.29
CA ILE A 82 -4.18 -7.92 -12.07
C ILE A 82 -2.90 -8.72 -12.37
N HIS A 83 -2.09 -8.29 -13.34
CA HIS A 83 -0.82 -8.95 -13.70
C HIS A 83 0.23 -8.80 -12.60
N GLY A 84 0.23 -7.70 -11.86
CA GLY A 84 1.14 -7.45 -10.74
C GLY A 84 0.97 -8.41 -9.57
N LEU A 85 -0.11 -9.21 -9.53
CA LEU A 85 -0.25 -10.29 -8.54
C LEU A 85 0.85 -11.35 -8.72
N GLU A 86 1.49 -11.42 -9.88
CA GLU A 86 2.65 -12.28 -10.13
C GLU A 86 3.84 -11.93 -9.22
N ALA A 87 4.03 -10.65 -8.85
CA ALA A 87 5.04 -10.25 -7.87
C ALA A 87 4.82 -10.93 -6.51
N VAL A 88 3.57 -11.16 -6.11
CA VAL A 88 3.26 -11.90 -4.86
C VAL A 88 3.73 -13.36 -4.97
N ALA A 89 3.53 -14.00 -6.13
CA ALA A 89 4.08 -15.33 -6.39
C ALA A 89 5.62 -15.33 -6.39
N GLY A 90 6.25 -14.24 -6.84
CA GLY A 90 7.68 -13.97 -6.69
C GLY A 90 8.12 -13.97 -5.23
N VAL A 91 7.42 -13.23 -4.37
CA VAL A 91 7.68 -13.20 -2.92
C VAL A 91 7.55 -14.59 -2.30
N THR A 92 6.49 -15.34 -2.61
CA THR A 92 6.32 -16.73 -2.15
C THR A 92 7.46 -17.63 -2.61
N ALA A 93 7.91 -17.49 -3.86
CA ALA A 93 9.03 -18.27 -4.38
C ALA A 93 10.37 -17.93 -3.70
N GLU A 94 10.58 -16.67 -3.33
CA GLU A 94 11.77 -16.26 -2.57
C GLU A 94 11.70 -16.73 -1.10
N LEU A 95 10.53 -16.69 -0.46
CA LEU A 95 10.33 -17.29 0.87
C LEU A 95 10.64 -18.80 0.84
N PHE A 96 10.15 -19.52 -0.18
CA PHE A 96 10.43 -20.94 -0.36
C PHE A 96 11.94 -21.21 -0.50
N ALA A 97 12.64 -20.40 -1.30
CA ALA A 97 14.09 -20.52 -1.46
C ALA A 97 14.86 -20.22 -0.16
N ARG A 98 14.45 -19.20 0.62
CA ARG A 98 15.05 -18.85 1.92
C ARG A 98 14.84 -19.90 3.00
N ARG A 99 13.83 -20.75 2.83
CA ARG A 99 13.49 -21.86 3.72
C ARG A 99 13.98 -23.20 3.19
N ASP A 100 15.08 -23.18 2.43
CA ASP A 100 15.71 -24.36 1.85
C ASP A 100 14.75 -25.27 1.06
N HIS A 101 13.74 -24.66 0.43
CA HIS A 101 12.70 -25.38 -0.31
C HIS A 101 11.93 -26.39 0.55
N ALA A 102 11.78 -26.11 1.84
CA ALA A 102 11.03 -26.94 2.77
C ALA A 102 9.54 -27.04 2.38
N THR A 103 9.02 -28.27 2.41
CA THR A 103 7.63 -28.60 2.05
C THR A 103 6.80 -29.10 3.23
N GLY A 104 7.32 -29.03 4.46
CA GLY A 104 6.55 -29.32 5.66
C GLY A 104 5.40 -28.31 5.81
N TRP A 105 4.23 -28.79 6.27
CA TRP A 105 2.99 -27.99 6.31
C TRP A 105 3.15 -26.68 7.10
N ASP A 106 3.86 -26.72 8.22
CA ASP A 106 4.17 -25.60 9.11
C ASP A 106 5.40 -24.78 8.69
N GLN A 107 6.15 -25.25 7.69
CA GLN A 107 7.36 -24.60 7.18
C GLN A 107 7.07 -23.68 6.00
N LEU A 108 5.86 -23.71 5.44
CA LEU A 108 5.51 -22.93 4.25
C LEU A 108 5.54 -21.42 4.54
N GLY A 109 6.35 -20.70 3.76
CA GLY A 109 6.33 -19.25 3.72
C GLY A 109 5.07 -18.75 3.03
N LEU A 110 4.26 -17.98 3.76
CA LEU A 110 3.02 -17.40 3.28
C LEU A 110 3.24 -15.94 2.90
N ALA A 111 2.77 -15.55 1.72
CA ALA A 111 2.71 -14.16 1.29
C ALA A 111 1.28 -13.79 0.88
N SER A 112 0.87 -12.61 1.30
CA SER A 112 -0.36 -11.94 0.89
C SER A 112 0.00 -10.75 0.01
N GLY A 113 -0.96 -10.21 -0.74
CA GLY A 113 -0.68 -9.01 -1.52
C GLY A 113 -1.87 -8.44 -2.24
N ALA A 114 -1.73 -7.20 -2.68
CA ALA A 114 -2.74 -6.49 -3.45
C ALA A 114 -2.07 -5.56 -4.46
N ILE A 115 -2.85 -5.13 -5.45
CA ILE A 115 -2.33 -4.39 -6.60
C ILE A 115 -3.02 -3.04 -6.80
N ILE A 116 -2.34 -2.12 -7.46
CA ILE A 116 -2.93 -0.92 -8.04
C ILE A 116 -2.91 -0.99 -9.57
N TYR A 117 -3.86 -0.32 -10.22
CA TYR A 117 -3.76 -0.04 -11.66
C TYR A 117 -2.96 1.25 -11.86
N ASP A 118 -1.72 1.12 -12.33
CA ASP A 118 -0.80 2.24 -12.54
C ASP A 118 -0.42 2.43 -14.02
N TYR A 119 -1.12 1.82 -14.98
CA TYR A 119 -0.82 1.98 -16.42
C TYR A 119 -1.20 3.35 -17.00
N ARG A 120 -2.08 4.12 -16.34
CA ARG A 120 -2.58 5.41 -16.83
C ARG A 120 -1.49 6.42 -17.22
N PRO A 121 -0.48 6.70 -16.37
CA PRO A 121 0.56 7.67 -16.70
C PRO A 121 1.65 7.11 -17.63
N ARG A 122 1.51 5.89 -18.17
CA ARG A 122 2.57 5.14 -18.86
C ARG A 122 2.17 4.80 -20.29
N ASP A 123 3.14 4.79 -21.21
CA ASP A 123 2.94 4.32 -22.59
C ASP A 123 3.57 2.94 -22.83
N ASN A 124 3.39 2.03 -21.86
CA ASN A 124 3.78 0.62 -21.94
C ASN A 124 2.80 -0.22 -21.13
N ALA A 125 2.94 -1.54 -21.23
CA ALA A 125 2.21 -2.53 -20.46
C ALA A 125 3.16 -3.39 -19.60
N ILE A 126 4.28 -2.80 -19.16
CA ILE A 126 5.23 -3.46 -18.24
C ILE A 126 4.60 -3.54 -16.84
N TYR A 127 4.80 -4.66 -16.15
CA TYR A 127 4.22 -4.92 -14.84
C TYR A 127 5.22 -5.61 -13.87
N PRO A 128 4.99 -5.52 -12.55
CA PRO A 128 5.76 -6.28 -11.55
C PRO A 128 5.54 -7.78 -11.67
N ASP A 129 6.50 -8.48 -12.25
CA ASP A 129 6.45 -9.93 -12.43
C ASP A 129 7.06 -10.69 -11.24
N LYS A 130 7.18 -12.02 -11.38
CA LYS A 130 7.82 -12.89 -10.40
C LYS A 130 9.25 -12.44 -10.05
N ALA A 131 10.04 -12.01 -11.03
CA ALA A 131 11.44 -11.63 -10.81
C ALA A 131 11.54 -10.36 -9.96
N LEU A 132 10.68 -9.37 -10.21
CA LEU A 132 10.62 -8.15 -9.42
C LEU A 132 10.18 -8.43 -7.97
N GLY A 133 9.16 -9.26 -7.77
CA GLY A 133 8.72 -9.68 -6.44
C GLY A 133 9.84 -10.36 -5.63
N ARG A 134 10.59 -11.26 -6.27
CA ARG A 134 11.77 -11.89 -5.64
C ARG A 134 12.86 -10.86 -5.29
N ALA A 135 13.11 -9.91 -6.19
CA ALA A 135 14.12 -8.88 -5.97
C ALA A 135 13.75 -7.97 -4.79
N ALA A 136 12.48 -7.57 -4.68
CA ALA A 136 11.99 -6.77 -3.57
C ALA A 136 12.18 -7.50 -2.23
N LEU A 137 11.79 -8.78 -2.12
CA LEU A 137 12.01 -9.53 -0.88
C LEU A 137 13.51 -9.69 -0.57
N ARG A 138 14.36 -9.95 -1.59
CA ARG A 138 15.84 -9.99 -1.43
C ARG A 138 16.42 -8.69 -0.86
N ALA A 139 15.85 -7.55 -1.22
CA ALA A 139 16.27 -6.25 -0.74
C ALA A 139 15.64 -5.84 0.60
N ALA A 140 14.79 -6.68 1.22
CA ALA A 140 14.12 -6.35 2.46
C ALA A 140 15.12 -6.13 3.61
N ALA A 141 14.99 -4.99 4.30
CA ALA A 141 15.86 -4.59 5.42
C ALA A 141 15.06 -3.81 6.48
N PRO A 142 15.48 -3.79 7.76
CA PRO A 142 14.70 -3.20 8.86
C PRO A 142 14.79 -1.65 8.94
N GLU A 143 15.60 -1.02 8.08
CA GLU A 143 16.06 0.35 8.33
C GLU A 143 15.00 1.43 8.06
N SER A 144 14.33 1.36 6.90
CA SER A 144 13.53 2.49 6.43
C SER A 144 12.56 2.17 5.30
N PHE A 145 11.46 2.91 5.25
CA PHE A 145 10.48 2.88 4.18
C PHE A 145 10.67 4.07 3.22
N PRO A 146 10.87 3.86 1.91
CA PRO A 146 10.98 4.97 0.96
C PRO A 146 9.62 5.63 0.70
N LEU A 147 9.58 6.96 0.66
CA LEU A 147 8.37 7.76 0.49
C LEU A 147 8.26 8.35 -0.92
N GLY A 148 7.03 8.63 -1.36
CA GLY A 148 6.73 9.23 -2.64
C GLY A 148 6.69 8.21 -3.79
N PRO A 149 7.10 8.59 -5.02
CA PRO A 149 7.02 7.73 -6.19
C PRO A 149 8.14 6.69 -6.15
N ARG A 150 7.94 5.65 -5.35
CA ARG A 150 8.85 4.52 -5.12
C ARG A 150 8.06 3.23 -5.04
N GLY A 151 8.70 2.12 -5.43
CA GLY A 151 8.13 0.78 -5.39
C GLY A 151 6.76 0.70 -6.05
N ALA A 152 5.80 0.14 -5.33
CA ALA A 152 4.41 0.08 -5.77
C ALA A 152 3.78 1.46 -6.04
N GLY A 153 4.30 2.52 -5.42
CA GLY A 153 3.82 3.89 -5.59
C GLY A 153 4.44 4.65 -6.76
N ILE A 154 5.40 4.10 -7.50
CA ILE A 154 6.18 4.86 -8.49
C ILE A 154 5.34 5.56 -9.58
N SER A 155 4.23 4.94 -9.97
CA SER A 155 3.29 5.44 -10.97
C SER A 155 1.87 5.64 -10.41
N ALA A 156 1.75 5.75 -9.09
CA ALA A 156 0.47 6.02 -8.44
C ALA A 156 -0.02 7.44 -8.73
N THR A 157 -1.35 7.60 -8.84
CA THR A 157 -2.00 8.89 -9.13
C THR A 157 -3.30 9.05 -8.35
N VAL A 158 -3.74 10.29 -8.11
CA VAL A 158 -4.96 10.63 -7.36
C VAL A 158 -5.79 11.71 -8.04
N GLY A 159 -7.07 11.83 -7.66
CA GLY A 159 -7.99 12.86 -8.15
C GLY A 159 -8.43 12.63 -9.59
N LYS A 160 -9.10 11.51 -9.85
CA LYS A 160 -9.49 11.02 -11.18
C LYS A 160 -10.99 11.10 -11.39
N GLY A 161 -11.42 11.05 -12.64
CA GLY A 161 -12.85 11.15 -12.99
C GLY A 161 -13.38 12.58 -12.93
N SER A 162 -12.56 13.56 -13.31
CA SER A 162 -13.05 14.91 -13.53
C SER A 162 -12.75 15.34 -14.95
N PRO A 163 -13.71 15.94 -15.67
CA PRO A 163 -13.48 16.49 -17.00
C PRO A 163 -12.83 17.88 -16.95
N ILE A 164 -12.88 18.54 -15.78
CA ILE A 164 -12.41 19.91 -15.57
C ILE A 164 -11.17 19.99 -14.68
N ALA A 165 -10.77 18.86 -14.09
CA ALA A 165 -9.62 18.80 -13.19
C ALA A 165 -8.72 17.61 -13.52
N SER A 166 -7.42 17.84 -13.45
CA SER A 166 -6.41 16.83 -13.71
C SER A 166 -6.18 15.93 -12.50
N HIS A 167 -5.84 14.67 -12.79
CA HIS A 167 -5.21 13.81 -11.80
C HIS A 167 -3.77 14.25 -11.58
N GLU A 168 -3.23 13.98 -10.40
CA GLU A 168 -1.86 14.31 -10.06
C GLU A 168 -1.08 13.05 -9.64
N PRO A 169 0.25 13.05 -9.83
CA PRO A 169 1.12 12.04 -9.23
C PRO A 169 0.94 11.95 -7.71
N SER A 170 1.02 10.73 -7.19
CA SER A 170 1.07 10.43 -5.76
C SER A 170 2.24 9.49 -5.49
N GLY A 171 2.10 8.52 -4.60
CA GLY A 171 3.18 7.65 -4.22
C GLY A 171 2.77 6.63 -3.17
N GLN A 172 3.80 6.10 -2.52
CA GLN A 172 3.68 5.36 -1.28
C GLN A 172 4.09 6.23 -0.09
N GLY A 173 3.44 5.99 1.04
CA GLY A 173 3.64 6.75 2.27
C GLY A 173 3.67 5.86 3.49
N ALA A 174 4.23 6.39 4.58
CA ALA A 174 4.31 5.69 5.84
C ALA A 174 4.28 6.65 7.03
N ALA A 175 3.83 6.14 8.17
CA ALA A 175 3.93 6.81 9.46
C ALA A 175 4.11 5.77 10.57
N THR A 176 4.84 6.13 11.62
CA THR A 176 5.14 5.23 12.74
C THR A 176 4.91 5.92 14.08
N LEU A 177 4.48 5.15 15.08
CA LEU A 177 4.45 5.54 16.48
C LEU A 177 5.30 4.57 17.29
N THR A 178 6.13 5.15 18.16
CA THR A 178 6.89 4.43 19.18
C THR A 178 6.58 5.05 20.53
N GLU A 179 5.97 4.28 21.42
CA GLU A 179 5.65 4.71 22.79
C GLU A 179 6.01 3.61 23.77
N GLY A 180 7.12 3.78 24.51
CA GLY A 180 7.64 2.73 25.38
C GLY A 180 7.93 1.45 24.58
N PRO A 181 7.32 0.29 24.91
CA PRO A 181 7.47 -0.95 24.15
C PRO A 181 6.49 -1.06 22.96
N LEU A 182 5.46 -0.20 22.88
CA LEU A 182 4.48 -0.26 21.80
C LEU A 182 5.08 0.29 20.50
N ARG A 183 4.81 -0.42 19.41
CA ARG A 183 5.14 -0.02 18.04
C ARG A 183 3.91 -0.13 17.16
N ILE A 184 3.64 0.92 16.39
CA ILE A 184 2.62 0.93 15.34
C ILE A 184 3.26 1.51 14.08
N ALA A 185 3.07 0.85 12.95
CA ALA A 185 3.50 1.33 11.64
C ALA A 185 2.35 1.22 10.64
N PHE A 186 2.14 2.27 9.86
CA PHE A 186 1.19 2.27 8.76
C PHE A 186 1.92 2.56 7.45
N PHE A 187 1.64 1.76 6.43
CA PHE A 187 2.21 1.87 5.08
C PHE A 187 1.07 1.91 4.07
N THR A 188 1.19 2.71 3.02
CA THR A 188 0.13 2.84 2.02
C THR A 188 0.67 3.18 0.65
N VAL A 189 -0.04 2.75 -0.39
CA VAL A 189 0.15 3.16 -1.78
C VAL A 189 -1.15 3.80 -2.26
N VAL A 190 -1.11 5.08 -2.60
CA VAL A 190 -2.34 5.90 -2.79
C VAL A 190 -2.61 6.10 -4.27
N ASN A 191 -3.33 5.19 -4.92
CA ASN A 191 -3.76 5.33 -6.33
C ASN A 191 -5.28 5.58 -6.45
N ALA A 192 -5.81 6.48 -5.62
CA ALA A 192 -7.23 6.67 -5.41
C ALA A 192 -7.95 7.37 -6.59
N VAL A 193 -9.26 7.15 -6.71
CA VAL A 193 -10.11 8.04 -7.51
C VAL A 193 -10.21 9.40 -6.81
N GLY A 194 -10.32 9.38 -5.48
CA GLY A 194 -10.36 10.56 -4.65
C GLY A 194 -9.08 11.37 -4.65
N ALA A 195 -9.21 12.59 -4.14
CA ALA A 195 -8.08 13.46 -3.87
C ALA A 195 -7.64 13.32 -2.40
N VAL A 196 -6.38 13.68 -2.12
CA VAL A 196 -5.82 13.70 -0.78
C VAL A 196 -6.19 14.99 -0.07
N VAL A 197 -6.66 14.87 1.16
CA VAL A 197 -7.17 15.95 2.01
C VAL A 197 -6.34 16.03 3.29
N ASP A 198 -5.95 17.23 3.69
CA ASP A 198 -5.27 17.46 4.97
C ASP A 198 -6.26 17.61 6.14
N ARG A 199 -5.72 17.70 7.37
CA ARG A 199 -6.55 17.83 8.59
C ARG A 199 -7.35 19.13 8.67
N SER A 200 -7.04 20.13 7.84
CA SER A 200 -7.85 21.35 7.74
C SER A 200 -9.08 21.18 6.83
N GLY A 201 -9.18 20.03 6.13
CA GLY A 201 -10.20 19.77 5.12
C GLY A 201 -9.83 20.29 3.73
N ARG A 202 -8.59 20.74 3.51
CA ARG A 202 -8.12 21.25 2.22
C ARG A 202 -7.63 20.11 1.35
N VAL A 203 -7.97 20.15 0.06
CA VAL A 203 -7.39 19.24 -0.93
C VAL A 203 -5.93 19.63 -1.20
N VAL A 204 -5.01 18.71 -0.92
CA VAL A 204 -3.56 18.93 -1.06
C VAL A 204 -2.96 18.23 -2.29
N ARG A 205 -3.65 17.21 -2.84
CA ARG A 205 -3.24 16.52 -4.08
C ARG A 205 -4.44 15.91 -4.80
N GLY A 206 -4.52 16.08 -6.12
CA GLY A 206 -5.60 15.61 -6.97
C GLY A 206 -6.64 16.70 -7.24
N TYR A 207 -7.40 16.54 -8.33
CA TYR A 207 -8.41 17.51 -8.81
C TYR A 207 -7.85 18.92 -9.00
N LEU A 208 -6.64 19.03 -9.58
CA LEU A 208 -6.05 20.31 -9.95
C LEU A 208 -6.70 20.85 -11.22
N ASP A 209 -7.38 21.99 -11.13
CA ASP A 209 -7.89 22.72 -12.28
C ASP A 209 -6.72 23.43 -12.98
N PRO A 210 -6.40 23.07 -14.23
CA PRO A 210 -5.27 23.66 -14.96
C PRO A 210 -5.51 25.12 -15.37
N ALA A 211 -6.76 25.59 -15.40
CA ALA A 211 -7.09 26.96 -15.79
C ALA A 211 -6.87 27.96 -14.65
N THR A 212 -7.15 27.54 -13.41
CA THR A 212 -7.04 28.39 -12.22
C THR A 212 -5.80 28.09 -11.38
N GLY A 213 -5.26 26.87 -11.47
CA GLY A 213 -4.22 26.36 -10.57
C GLY A 213 -4.76 25.95 -9.20
N ASP A 214 -6.07 26.04 -8.97
CA ASP A 214 -6.71 25.65 -7.73
C ASP A 214 -7.03 24.15 -7.70
N ARG A 215 -7.06 23.57 -6.50
CA ARG A 215 -7.56 22.20 -6.31
C ARG A 215 -9.02 22.25 -5.90
N LEU A 216 -9.85 21.55 -6.67
CA LEU A 216 -11.28 21.47 -6.42
C LEU A 216 -11.58 20.44 -5.34
N SER A 217 -12.66 20.66 -4.59
CA SER A 217 -13.23 19.59 -3.76
C SER A 217 -13.72 18.45 -4.64
N ALA A 218 -13.72 17.23 -4.10
CA ALA A 218 -14.21 16.08 -4.86
C ALA A 218 -15.66 16.26 -5.35
N ALA A 219 -16.52 16.87 -4.53
CA ALA A 219 -17.90 17.15 -4.92
C ALA A 219 -17.98 18.12 -6.11
N ALA A 220 -17.13 19.14 -6.15
CA ALA A 220 -17.08 20.08 -7.28
C ALA A 220 -16.50 19.41 -8.53
N ALA A 221 -15.39 18.67 -8.38
CA ALA A 221 -14.69 18.02 -9.48
C ALA A 221 -15.54 16.92 -10.16
N LEU A 222 -16.24 16.11 -9.37
CA LEU A 222 -17.02 14.96 -9.87
C LEU A 222 -18.42 15.38 -10.37
N ARG A 223 -19.05 16.42 -9.80
CA ARG A 223 -20.35 16.91 -10.31
C ARG A 223 -20.27 17.49 -11.72
N ALA A 224 -19.10 18.00 -12.12
CA ALA A 224 -18.87 18.47 -13.48
C ALA A 224 -18.97 17.35 -14.53
N GLU A 225 -18.84 16.09 -14.12
CA GLU A 225 -18.89 14.90 -14.98
C GLU A 225 -20.35 14.47 -15.34
N GLY A 226 -21.35 15.01 -14.64
CA GLY A 226 -22.77 14.66 -14.86
C GLY A 226 -23.11 13.26 -14.33
N THR A 227 -23.53 12.34 -15.22
CA THR A 227 -23.93 10.97 -14.88
C THR A 227 -22.94 9.89 -15.33
N ALA A 228 -21.82 10.28 -15.95
CA ALA A 228 -20.81 9.31 -16.37
C ALA A 228 -20.12 8.69 -15.14
N PRO A 229 -19.85 7.37 -15.16
CA PRO A 229 -19.10 6.74 -14.07
C PRO A 229 -17.63 7.18 -14.10
N PRO A 230 -16.99 7.33 -12.94
CA PRO A 230 -15.55 7.59 -12.90
C PRO A 230 -14.79 6.43 -13.56
N PRO A 231 -13.58 6.68 -14.08
CA PRO A 231 -12.82 5.66 -14.78
C PRO A 231 -12.39 4.53 -13.81
N PRO A 232 -12.32 3.25 -14.25
CA PRO A 232 -11.94 2.12 -13.39
C PRO A 232 -10.44 2.11 -13.05
N GLY A 233 -9.97 1.21 -12.19
CA GLY A 233 -8.53 1.08 -11.91
C GLY A 233 -8.02 2.15 -10.94
N ASN A 234 -8.74 2.33 -9.85
CA ASN A 234 -8.33 3.15 -8.73
C ASN A 234 -8.23 2.26 -7.50
N THR A 235 -7.29 2.51 -6.61
CA THR A 235 -7.00 1.63 -5.49
C THR A 235 -6.10 2.30 -4.46
N THR A 236 -6.43 2.20 -3.18
CA THR A 236 -5.46 2.41 -2.10
C THR A 236 -5.20 1.08 -1.40
N ILE A 237 -3.93 0.63 -1.39
CA ILE A 237 -3.52 -0.62 -0.74
C ILE A 237 -2.57 -0.31 0.40
N SER A 238 -2.85 -0.88 1.56
CA SER A 238 -2.21 -0.46 2.81
C SER A 238 -1.89 -1.62 3.73
N VAL A 239 -0.93 -1.39 4.64
CA VAL A 239 -0.55 -2.32 5.70
C VAL A 239 -0.50 -1.56 7.02
N LEU A 240 -1.24 -2.04 8.02
CA LEU A 240 -1.09 -1.66 9.43
C LEU A 240 -0.34 -2.78 10.15
N ALA A 241 0.77 -2.46 10.80
CA ALA A 241 1.51 -3.36 11.67
C ALA A 241 1.50 -2.83 13.10
N VAL A 242 1.18 -3.70 14.06
CA VAL A 242 1.24 -3.43 15.50
C VAL A 242 2.01 -4.56 16.18
N ASN A 243 2.85 -4.26 17.17
CA ASN A 243 3.60 -5.32 17.86
C ASN A 243 2.85 -5.92 19.06
N GLN A 244 1.76 -5.30 19.49
CA GLN A 244 0.92 -5.81 20.57
C GLN A 244 0.15 -7.06 20.13
N ALA A 245 0.25 -8.13 20.92
CA ALA A 245 -0.54 -9.33 20.75
C ALA A 245 -2.03 -9.01 20.80
N MET A 246 -2.77 -9.52 19.82
CA MET A 246 -4.20 -9.30 19.67
C MET A 246 -4.88 -10.58 19.20
N GLU A 247 -6.06 -10.85 19.74
CA GLU A 247 -6.94 -11.87 19.20
C GLU A 247 -7.39 -11.47 17.78
N ARG A 248 -7.59 -12.47 16.92
CA ARG A 248 -7.93 -12.22 15.51
C ARG A 248 -9.21 -11.40 15.36
N PHE A 249 -10.17 -11.56 16.26
CA PHE A 249 -11.40 -10.76 16.26
C PHE A 249 -11.11 -9.27 16.43
N ASP A 250 -10.28 -8.91 17.40
CA ASP A 250 -9.89 -7.53 17.66
C ASP A 250 -9.07 -6.95 16.51
N LEU A 251 -8.18 -7.76 15.93
CA LEU A 251 -7.37 -7.37 14.77
C LEU A 251 -8.23 -7.03 13.54
N VAL A 252 -9.28 -7.82 13.27
CA VAL A 252 -10.26 -7.54 12.20
C VAL A 252 -11.00 -6.24 12.46
N GLN A 253 -11.43 -5.99 13.69
CA GLN A 253 -12.16 -4.77 14.04
C GLN A 253 -11.26 -3.53 13.99
N LEU A 254 -10.01 -3.65 14.44
CA LEU A 254 -8.98 -2.62 14.31
C LEU A 254 -8.77 -2.25 12.83
N GLY A 255 -8.57 -3.25 11.97
CA GLY A 255 -8.41 -3.05 10.52
C GLY A 255 -9.60 -2.30 9.92
N ARG A 256 -10.84 -2.73 10.20
CA ARG A 256 -12.05 -2.05 9.71
C ARG A 256 -12.15 -0.60 10.17
N GLN A 257 -11.85 -0.33 11.44
CA GLN A 257 -11.87 1.02 12.00
C GLN A 257 -10.85 1.91 11.28
N VAL A 258 -9.61 1.45 11.15
CA VAL A 258 -8.51 2.22 10.55
C VAL A 258 -8.75 2.43 9.05
N HIS A 259 -9.18 1.40 8.32
CA HIS A 259 -9.50 1.52 6.89
C HIS A 259 -10.59 2.56 6.65
N THR A 260 -11.69 2.49 7.41
CA THR A 260 -12.78 3.47 7.32
C THR A 260 -12.28 4.89 7.63
N SER A 261 -11.36 5.05 8.58
CA SER A 261 -10.82 6.35 8.97
C SER A 261 -10.03 7.06 7.87
N MET A 262 -9.52 6.31 6.88
CA MET A 262 -8.78 6.87 5.74
C MET A 262 -9.67 7.73 4.84
N ALA A 263 -11.00 7.59 4.91
CA ALA A 263 -11.94 8.49 4.22
C ALA A 263 -11.84 9.96 4.68
N ARG A 264 -11.17 10.21 5.82
CA ARG A 264 -10.81 11.58 6.25
C ARG A 264 -9.66 12.17 5.42
N ALA A 265 -8.75 11.32 4.95
CA ALA A 265 -7.54 11.70 4.23
C ALA A 265 -7.67 11.55 2.70
N ILE A 266 -8.60 10.73 2.23
CA ILE A 266 -8.85 10.45 0.81
C ILE A 266 -10.34 10.66 0.56
N HIS A 267 -10.70 11.49 -0.42
CA HIS A 267 -12.11 11.78 -0.67
C HIS A 267 -12.47 11.90 -2.17
N PRO A 268 -13.43 11.11 -2.68
CA PRO A 268 -14.07 9.97 -2.01
C PRO A 268 -13.09 8.80 -1.76
N PHE A 269 -13.49 7.86 -0.91
CA PHE A 269 -12.77 6.63 -0.58
C PHE A 269 -13.75 5.47 -0.52
N HIS A 270 -13.31 4.22 -0.75
CA HIS A 270 -14.19 3.06 -0.94
C HIS A 270 -15.21 3.25 -2.06
N ALA A 271 -14.85 4.00 -3.09
CA ALA A 271 -15.75 4.25 -4.20
C ALA A 271 -16.02 2.93 -4.98
N PRO A 272 -17.12 2.86 -5.75
CA PRO A 272 -17.41 1.68 -6.59
C PRO A 272 -16.32 1.33 -7.61
N THR A 273 -15.43 2.28 -7.93
CA THR A 273 -14.30 2.07 -8.85
C THR A 273 -12.95 1.95 -8.16
N ASP A 274 -12.94 2.02 -6.82
CA ASP A 274 -11.76 1.74 -6.00
C ASP A 274 -11.66 0.25 -5.68
N GLY A 275 -10.44 -0.25 -5.51
CA GLY A 275 -10.12 -1.60 -5.08
C GLY A 275 -9.41 -1.65 -3.74
N ASP A 276 -9.89 -0.88 -2.75
CA ASP A 276 -9.15 -0.63 -1.51
C ASP A 276 -8.96 -1.89 -0.66
N VAL A 277 -7.74 -2.12 -0.21
CA VAL A 277 -7.38 -3.27 0.64
C VAL A 277 -6.46 -2.82 1.77
N LEU A 278 -6.83 -3.12 3.01
CA LEU A 278 -5.96 -2.97 4.18
C LEU A 278 -5.62 -4.35 4.75
N PHE A 279 -4.33 -4.65 4.82
CA PHE A 279 -3.79 -5.75 5.61
C PHE A 279 -3.45 -5.25 7.01
N THR A 280 -3.96 -5.90 8.05
CA THR A 280 -3.65 -5.57 9.45
C THR A 280 -2.92 -6.73 10.09
N LEU A 281 -1.72 -6.47 10.58
CA LEU A 281 -0.76 -7.43 11.10
C LEU A 281 -0.50 -7.19 12.58
N THR A 282 -0.39 -8.26 13.35
CA THR A 282 0.28 -8.22 14.65
C THR A 282 1.42 -9.21 14.74
N THR A 283 2.60 -8.74 15.17
CA THR A 283 3.78 -9.60 15.44
C THR A 283 3.69 -10.27 16.82
N GLY A 284 2.90 -9.72 17.75
CA GLY A 284 2.67 -10.31 19.07
C GLY A 284 3.83 -10.19 20.06
N ASP A 285 4.86 -9.39 19.76
CA ASP A 285 6.04 -9.21 20.61
C ASP A 285 5.73 -8.55 21.96
N LEU A 286 4.67 -7.74 22.03
CA LEU A 286 4.20 -7.11 23.26
C LEU A 286 2.94 -7.84 23.75
N ALA A 287 3.03 -8.53 24.89
CA ALA A 287 1.89 -9.23 25.49
C ALA A 287 0.72 -8.26 25.78
N ALA A 288 -0.51 -8.72 25.60
CA ALA A 288 -1.72 -7.89 25.68
C ALA A 288 -1.98 -7.29 27.08
N ASP A 289 -1.43 -7.90 28.13
CA ASP A 289 -1.54 -7.47 29.54
C ASP A 289 -0.25 -6.80 30.07
N ALA A 290 0.77 -6.64 29.22
CA ALA A 290 2.03 -6.04 29.62
C ALA A 290 1.90 -4.52 29.86
N PRO A 291 2.72 -3.93 30.75
CA PRO A 291 2.83 -2.48 30.86
C PRO A 291 3.15 -1.84 29.50
N GLY A 292 2.34 -0.87 29.09
CA GLY A 292 2.46 -0.20 27.79
C GLY A 292 1.59 -0.78 26.67
N ALA A 293 0.93 -1.92 26.89
CA ALA A 293 -0.15 -2.38 26.02
C ALA A 293 -1.38 -1.45 26.16
N LEU A 294 -2.10 -1.26 25.06
CA LEU A 294 -3.27 -0.38 24.97
C LEU A 294 -4.52 -1.16 24.59
N LEU A 295 -5.68 -0.63 24.98
CA LEU A 295 -6.96 -1.15 24.52
C LEU A 295 -7.08 -1.00 23.00
N THR A 296 -7.73 -1.97 22.34
CA THR A 296 -7.99 -1.96 20.88
C THR A 296 -8.59 -0.64 20.39
N MET A 297 -9.49 -0.03 21.19
CA MET A 297 -10.08 1.27 20.88
C MET A 297 -9.03 2.39 20.78
N VAL A 298 -8.06 2.40 21.69
CA VAL A 298 -6.99 3.42 21.71
C VAL A 298 -6.02 3.17 20.55
N LEU A 299 -5.62 1.91 20.32
CA LEU A 299 -4.83 1.53 19.16
C LEU A 299 -5.48 1.99 17.86
N GLY A 300 -6.80 1.81 17.73
CA GLY A 300 -7.55 2.24 16.54
C GLY A 300 -7.55 3.74 16.31
N VAL A 301 -7.56 4.56 17.37
CA VAL A 301 -7.46 6.03 17.24
C VAL A 301 -6.05 6.42 16.78
N LEU A 302 -5.02 5.89 17.43
CA LEU A 302 -3.63 6.19 17.10
C LEU A 302 -3.29 5.75 15.67
N ALA A 303 -3.66 4.51 15.30
CA ALA A 303 -3.44 3.96 13.98
C ALA A 303 -4.24 4.71 12.89
N ALA A 304 -5.44 5.20 13.19
CA ALA A 304 -6.23 6.02 12.27
C ALA A 304 -5.56 7.37 11.95
N ASP A 305 -4.87 7.97 12.93
CA ASP A 305 -4.14 9.22 12.71
C ASP A 305 -2.81 8.97 11.98
N LEU A 306 -2.12 7.87 12.27
CA LEU A 306 -0.97 7.42 11.48
C LEU A 306 -1.36 7.11 10.02
N ALA A 307 -2.53 6.52 9.78
CA ALA A 307 -3.02 6.30 8.43
C ALA A 307 -3.18 7.62 7.65
N TRP A 308 -3.66 8.68 8.30
CA TRP A 308 -3.74 10.01 7.70
C TRP A 308 -2.33 10.58 7.42
N ASP A 309 -1.40 10.47 8.37
CA ASP A 309 -0.02 10.93 8.19
C ASP A 309 0.69 10.19 7.06
N ALA A 310 0.48 8.87 6.96
CA ALA A 310 1.02 8.06 5.88
C ALA A 310 0.47 8.49 4.52
N VAL A 311 -0.84 8.72 4.40
CA VAL A 311 -1.45 9.24 3.16
C VAL A 311 -0.88 10.61 2.78
N LEU A 312 -0.70 11.52 3.74
CA LEU A 312 -0.09 12.83 3.47
C LEU A 312 1.39 12.70 3.05
N SER A 313 2.14 11.81 3.70
CA SER A 313 3.54 11.56 3.36
C SER A 313 3.71 11.01 1.94
N ALA A 314 2.69 10.32 1.41
CA ALA A 314 2.70 9.77 0.05
C ALA A 314 2.67 10.85 -1.04
N VAL A 315 2.32 12.10 -0.71
CA VAL A 315 2.18 13.21 -1.67
C VAL A 315 3.02 14.46 -1.32
N ALA A 316 3.81 14.38 -0.24
CA ALA A 316 4.63 15.46 0.31
C ALA A 316 6.12 15.30 -0.04
N TYR A 317 6.41 15.29 -1.34
CA TYR A 317 7.75 15.15 -1.92
C TYR A 317 8.02 16.24 -2.97
#